data_AF-A0A7Y0HQW7-F1
#
_entry.id   AF-A0A7Y0HQW7-F1
#
_cell.length_a   1.000
_cell.length_b   1.000
_cell.length_c   1.000
_cell.angle_alpha   90.00
_cell.angle_beta   90.00
_cell.angle_gamma   90.00
#
_symmetry.space_group_name_H-M   'P 1'
#
loop_
_entity.id
_entity.type
_entity.pdbx_description
1 polymer ?
#
loop_
_entity_poly.entity_id
_entity_poly.type
_entity_poly.pdbx_seq_one_letter_code
_entity_poly.pdbx_strand_id
1 'polypeptide(L)'
;MQGLYALAAHFKMGNDKANKKFIDRLIFKIKENGNRLDTGFLGTPILLDVLTNYGEKDIAYKLLLQEECPSWLYMVNQGATTIWECWDAIKPNGNRNIISYNHYSLGSVQDYIVRKIGGLGSGTYKLNI
;
A
#
# COMPACT_ATOMS: atom_id res chain seq x y z
N MET A 1 -2.80 -8.21 -9.64
CA MET A 1 -1.50 -7.51 -9.53
C MET A 1 -1.70 -6.01 -9.66
N GLN A 2 -1.78 -5.35 -8.51
CA GLN A 2 -1.95 -3.92 -8.28
C GLN A 2 -0.62 -3.16 -8.43
N GLY A 3 0.49 -3.77 -7.99
CA GLY A 3 1.80 -3.10 -7.93
C GLY A 3 2.27 -2.54 -9.27
N LEU A 4 2.02 -3.24 -10.37
CA LEU A 4 2.35 -2.77 -11.72
C LEU A 4 1.63 -1.46 -12.07
N TYR A 5 0.34 -1.36 -11.77
CA TYR A 5 -0.45 -0.16 -12.05
C TYR A 5 -0.06 0.99 -11.12
N ALA A 6 0.24 0.70 -9.85
CA ALA A 6 0.76 1.68 -8.91
C ALA A 6 2.10 2.27 -9.39
N LEU A 7 3.05 1.41 -9.81
CA LEU A 7 4.34 1.85 -10.35
C LEU A 7 4.17 2.69 -11.61
N ALA A 8 3.36 2.23 -12.56
CA ALA A 8 3.14 2.94 -13.82
C ALA A 8 2.52 4.33 -13.60
N ALA A 9 1.57 4.44 -12.67
CA ALA A 9 0.94 5.71 -12.32
C ALA A 9 1.85 6.63 -11.50
N HIS A 10 2.68 6.06 -10.60
CA HIS A 10 3.65 6.78 -9.79
C HIS A 10 4.72 7.45 -10.65
N PHE A 11 5.32 6.70 -11.56
CA PHE A 11 6.37 7.19 -12.46
C PHE A 11 5.84 7.88 -13.72
N LYS A 12 4.51 8.02 -13.85
CA LYS A 12 3.85 8.65 -15.01
C LYS A 12 4.33 8.08 -16.34
N MET A 13 4.39 6.74 -16.45
CA MET A 13 4.97 6.05 -17.60
C MET A 13 4.18 6.22 -18.91
N GLY A 14 2.96 6.78 -18.85
CA GLY A 14 2.15 7.10 -20.02
C GLY A 14 1.86 8.61 -20.15
N ASN A 15 1.15 8.98 -21.22
CA ASN A 15 0.50 10.30 -21.28
C ASN A 15 -0.66 10.40 -20.27
N ASP A 16 -1.25 11.58 -20.10
CA ASP A 16 -2.31 11.81 -19.09
C ASP A 16 -3.47 10.82 -19.19
N LYS A 17 -3.90 10.49 -20.41
CA LYS A 17 -4.97 9.51 -20.67
C LYS A 17 -4.56 8.10 -20.23
N ALA A 18 -3.31 7.71 -20.47
CA ALA A 18 -2.79 6.41 -20.06
C ALA A 18 -2.59 6.34 -18.54
N ASN A 19 -2.06 7.38 -17.91
CA ASN A 19 -1.88 7.44 -16.45
C ASN A 19 -3.22 7.34 -15.72
N LYS A 20 -4.26 8.01 -16.21
CA LYS A 20 -5.62 7.85 -15.68
C LYS A 20 -6.10 6.40 -15.76
N LYS A 21 -5.89 5.72 -16.90
CA LYS A 21 -6.25 4.30 -17.06
C LYS A 21 -5.49 3.37 -16.10
N PHE A 22 -4.23 3.67 -15.76
CA PHE A 22 -3.50 2.89 -14.77
C PHE A 22 -4.16 2.97 -13.40
N ILE A 23 -4.60 4.16 -12.99
CA ILE A 23 -5.32 4.37 -11.73
C ILE A 23 -6.69 3.71 -11.74
N ASP A 24 -7.48 3.89 -12.81
CA ASP A 24 -8.79 3.25 -12.93
C ASP A 24 -8.66 1.73 -12.81
N ARG A 25 -7.61 1.15 -13.42
CA ARG A 25 -7.34 -0.28 -13.36
C ARG A 25 -6.83 -0.73 -12.00
N LEU A 26 -6.00 0.08 -11.33
CA LEU A 26 -5.56 -0.17 -9.95
C LEU A 26 -6.77 -0.25 -9.00
N ILE A 27 -7.67 0.74 -9.05
CA ILE A 27 -8.89 0.79 -8.25
C ILE A 27 -9.77 -0.43 -8.51
N PHE A 28 -9.95 -0.78 -9.80
CA PHE A 28 -10.70 -1.97 -10.18
C PHE A 28 -10.08 -3.23 -9.54
N LYS A 29 -8.76 -3.39 -9.59
CA LYS A 29 -8.07 -4.56 -9.00
C LYS A 29 -8.15 -4.61 -7.48
N ILE A 30 -8.15 -3.47 -6.80
CA ILE A 30 -8.38 -3.41 -5.35
C ILE A 30 -9.80 -3.89 -5.01
N LYS A 31 -10.81 -3.37 -5.72
CA LYS A 31 -12.21 -3.75 -5.51
C LYS A 31 -12.46 -5.22 -5.83
N GLU A 32 -11.90 -5.71 -6.95
CA GLU A 32 -11.95 -7.13 -7.35
C GLU A 32 -11.33 -8.04 -6.28
N ASN A 33 -10.31 -7.57 -5.56
CA ASN A 33 -9.70 -8.31 -4.45
C ASN A 33 -10.43 -8.13 -3.10
N GLY A 34 -11.67 -7.62 -3.10
CA GLY A 34 -12.46 -7.39 -1.89
C GLY A 34 -11.95 -6.23 -1.04
N ASN A 35 -11.39 -5.19 -1.66
CA ASN A 35 -10.72 -4.07 -0.99
C ASN A 35 -9.52 -4.52 -0.14
N ARG A 36 -8.74 -5.48 -0.65
CA ARG A 36 -7.47 -5.93 -0.09
C ARG A 36 -6.32 -5.61 -1.05
N LEU A 37 -5.16 -5.30 -0.50
CA LEU A 37 -3.96 -5.06 -1.31
C LEU A 37 -3.43 -6.37 -1.90
N ASP A 38 -2.62 -6.33 -2.95
CA ASP A 38 -1.87 -7.51 -3.45
C ASP A 38 -0.41 -7.17 -3.77
N THR A 39 0.07 -6.02 -3.29
CA THR A 39 1.38 -5.47 -3.65
C THR A 39 2.52 -6.18 -2.91
N GLY A 40 3.62 -6.43 -3.62
CA GLY A 40 4.88 -6.87 -3.02
C GLY A 40 5.81 -5.72 -2.62
N PHE A 41 7.10 -6.02 -2.50
CA PHE A 41 8.17 -5.09 -2.08
C PHE A 41 8.17 -3.73 -2.80
N LEU A 42 8.02 -3.71 -4.12
CA LEU A 42 8.11 -2.48 -4.92
C LEU A 42 6.82 -1.66 -4.95
N GLY A 43 5.66 -2.30 -4.82
CA GLY A 43 4.37 -1.62 -4.92
C GLY A 43 3.91 -1.01 -3.60
N THR A 44 4.21 -1.69 -2.49
CA THR A 44 3.71 -1.32 -1.15
C THR A 44 4.14 0.08 -0.70
N PRO A 45 5.40 0.53 -0.90
CA PRO A 45 5.83 1.87 -0.46
C PRO A 45 5.06 3.02 -1.12
N ILE A 46 4.51 2.81 -2.32
CA ILE A 46 3.91 3.89 -3.13
C ILE A 46 2.38 3.78 -3.25
N LEU A 47 1.79 2.63 -2.91
CA LEU A 47 0.38 2.34 -3.17
C LEU A 47 -0.57 3.42 -2.61
N LEU A 48 -0.41 3.76 -1.33
CA LEU A 48 -1.31 4.70 -0.65
C LEU A 48 -1.09 6.15 -1.10
N ASP A 49 0.17 6.54 -1.39
CA ASP A 49 0.46 7.85 -1.96
C ASP A 49 -0.15 7.99 -3.36
N VAL A 50 -0.03 6.97 -4.20
CA VAL A 50 -0.62 6.97 -5.56
C VAL A 50 -2.14 7.14 -5.47
N LEU A 51 -2.83 6.35 -4.66
CA LEU A 51 -4.28 6.50 -4.48
C LEU A 51 -4.63 7.90 -4.00
N THR A 52 -3.95 8.40 -2.96
CA THR A 52 -4.22 9.72 -2.39
C THR A 52 -3.97 10.86 -3.37
N ASN A 53 -2.86 10.80 -4.12
CA ASN A 53 -2.48 11.85 -5.07
C ASN A 53 -3.43 11.93 -6.28
N TYR A 54 -4.13 10.84 -6.60
CA TYR A 54 -5.17 10.82 -7.63
C TYR A 54 -6.59 11.02 -7.06
N GLY A 55 -6.71 11.44 -5.80
CA GLY A 55 -7.99 11.80 -5.17
C GLY A 55 -8.73 10.63 -4.50
N GLU A 56 -8.15 9.42 -4.50
CA GLU A 56 -8.77 8.19 -3.98
C GLU A 56 -8.38 7.91 -2.52
N LYS A 57 -8.38 8.97 -1.70
CA LYS A 57 -7.99 8.90 -0.28
C LYS A 57 -8.82 7.88 0.50
N ASP A 58 -10.11 7.77 0.21
CA ASP A 58 -11.01 6.84 0.90
C ASP A 58 -10.62 5.38 0.64
N ILE A 59 -10.15 5.06 -0.57
CA ILE A 59 -9.65 3.72 -0.89
C ILE A 59 -8.33 3.47 -0.18
N ALA A 60 -7.44 4.46 -0.12
CA ALA A 60 -6.18 4.34 0.63
C ALA A 60 -6.43 4.04 2.12
N TYR A 61 -7.39 4.73 2.75
CA TYR A 61 -7.75 4.49 4.14
C TYR A 61 -8.42 3.13 4.35
N LYS A 62 -9.30 2.70 3.43
CA LYS A 62 -9.89 1.35 3.47
C LYS A 62 -8.83 0.26 3.41
N LEU A 63 -7.79 0.42 2.58
CA LEU A 63 -6.67 -0.53 2.53
C LEU A 63 -5.84 -0.51 3.81
N LEU A 64 -5.56 0.68 4.35
CA LEU A 64 -4.77 0.84 5.57
C LEU A 64 -5.46 0.19 6.78
N LEU A 65 -6.79 0.27 6.84
CA LEU A 65 -7.63 -0.24 7.93
C LEU A 65 -8.24 -1.62 7.62
N GLN A 66 -7.82 -2.29 6.55
CA GLN A 66 -8.31 -3.62 6.21
C GLN A 66 -7.80 -4.65 7.22
N GLU A 67 -8.66 -5.54 7.70
CA GLU A 67 -8.32 -6.55 8.72
C GLU A 67 -8.17 -7.97 8.17
N GLU A 68 -8.69 -8.21 6.96
CA GLU A 68 -8.64 -9.52 6.30
C GLU A 68 -7.33 -9.73 5.52
N CYS A 69 -6.82 -10.96 5.49
CA CYS A 69 -5.64 -11.30 4.70
C CYS A 69 -5.91 -11.11 3.20
N PRO A 70 -5.00 -10.46 2.44
CA PRO A 70 -3.77 -9.77 2.88
C PRO A 70 -3.99 -8.32 3.36
N SER A 71 -3.45 -7.96 4.52
CA SER A 71 -3.39 -6.58 5.03
C SER A 71 -2.37 -6.40 6.17
N TRP A 72 -2.13 -5.15 6.58
CA TRP A 72 -1.30 -4.87 7.76
C TRP A 72 -1.99 -5.25 9.07
N LEU A 73 -3.27 -4.88 9.25
CA LEU A 73 -3.98 -5.23 10.49
C LEU A 73 -4.26 -6.73 10.60
N TYR A 74 -4.30 -7.47 9.50
CA TYR A 74 -4.31 -8.92 9.55
C TYR A 74 -3.09 -9.46 10.30
N MET A 75 -1.87 -8.95 10.01
CA MET A 75 -0.67 -9.36 10.74
C MET A 75 -0.82 -9.07 12.24
N VAL A 76 -1.29 -7.88 12.59
CA VAL A 76 -1.53 -7.46 13.98
C VAL A 76 -2.55 -8.39 14.67
N ASN A 77 -3.67 -8.67 14.02
CA ASN A 77 -4.73 -9.55 14.51
C ASN A 77 -4.25 -11.00 14.70
N GLN A 78 -3.23 -11.43 13.94
CA GLN A 78 -2.55 -12.71 14.10
C GLN A 78 -1.40 -12.68 15.15
N GLY A 79 -1.23 -11.59 15.88
CA GLY A 79 -0.26 -11.45 16.97
C GLY A 79 1.14 -11.02 16.51
N ALA A 80 1.28 -10.43 15.32
CA ALA A 80 2.55 -9.88 14.88
C ALA A 80 3.00 -8.69 15.74
N THR A 81 4.24 -8.73 16.21
CA THR A 81 4.93 -7.59 16.85
C THR A 81 5.97 -6.94 15.93
N THR A 82 6.16 -7.51 14.73
CA THR A 82 7.06 -7.06 13.66
C THR A 82 6.38 -7.29 12.32
N ILE A 83 6.85 -6.63 11.25
CA ILE A 83 6.34 -6.86 9.90
C ILE A 83 6.87 -8.20 9.36
N TRP A 84 6.04 -8.97 8.67
CA TRP A 84 6.43 -10.25 8.08
C TRP A 84 6.92 -10.08 6.63
N GLU A 85 7.67 -11.07 6.14
CA GLU A 85 8.15 -11.10 4.75
C GLU A 85 7.02 -11.21 3.73
N CYS A 86 5.96 -11.95 4.06
CA CYS A 86 4.76 -12.11 3.22
C CYS A 86 3.49 -11.77 4.01
N TRP A 87 2.47 -11.29 3.31
CA TRP A 87 1.17 -10.94 3.88
C TRP A 87 0.48 -12.10 4.61
N ASP A 88 0.64 -13.31 4.10
CA ASP A 88 0.05 -14.55 4.61
C ASP A 88 1.10 -15.44 5.30
N ALA A 89 2.10 -14.86 5.97
CA ALA A 89 3.10 -15.65 6.73
C ALA A 89 2.44 -16.65 7.68
N ILE A 90 1.35 -16.22 8.32
CA ILE A 90 0.32 -17.11 8.87
C ILE A 90 -0.89 -17.02 7.93
N LYS A 91 -1.31 -18.15 7.37
CA LYS A 91 -2.48 -18.24 6.48
C LYS A 91 -3.78 -18.12 7.28
N PRO A 92 -4.92 -17.79 6.64
CA PRO A 92 -6.21 -17.70 7.33
C PRO A 92 -6.65 -18.97 8.05
N ASN A 93 -6.13 -20.14 7.64
CA ASN A 93 -6.38 -21.42 8.32
C ASN A 93 -5.41 -21.71 9.49
N GLY A 94 -4.56 -20.75 9.86
CA GLY A 94 -3.57 -20.86 10.93
C GLY A 94 -2.24 -21.50 10.52
N ASN A 95 -2.12 -22.02 9.29
CA ASN A 95 -0.87 -22.66 8.85
C ASN A 95 0.23 -21.61 8.66
N ARG A 96 1.43 -21.94 9.15
CA ARG A 96 2.61 -21.09 9.07
C ARG A 96 3.44 -21.41 7.83
N ASN A 97 3.86 -20.37 7.11
CA ASN A 97 4.83 -20.47 6.05
C ASN A 97 6.27 -20.45 6.63
N ILE A 98 7.21 -21.07 5.90
CA ILE A 98 8.64 -21.07 6.22
C ILE A 98 9.28 -19.84 5.56
N ILE A 99 9.13 -18.70 6.22
CA ILE A 99 9.64 -17.38 5.79
C ILE A 99 10.02 -16.53 7.03
N SER A 100 10.59 -15.35 6.83
CA SER A 100 10.87 -14.42 7.93
C SER A 100 9.60 -13.76 8.48
N TYR A 101 9.51 -13.68 9.81
CA TYR A 101 8.48 -12.95 10.55
C TYR A 101 8.98 -11.58 11.03
N ASN A 102 10.13 -11.12 10.53
CA ASN A 102 10.71 -9.83 10.88
C ASN A 102 11.44 -9.24 9.66
N HIS A 103 10.66 -8.72 8.71
CA HIS A 103 11.16 -8.11 7.48
C HIS A 103 10.46 -6.75 7.28
N TYR A 104 11.24 -5.66 7.31
CA TYR A 104 10.69 -4.29 7.34
C TYR A 104 9.98 -3.82 6.05
N SER A 105 10.06 -4.57 4.95
CA SER A 105 9.72 -4.09 3.61
C SER A 105 8.27 -3.64 3.47
N LEU A 106 7.33 -4.45 3.93
CA LEU A 106 5.90 -4.12 3.94
C LEU A 106 5.57 -3.06 5.01
N GLY A 107 6.51 -2.77 5.93
CA GLY A 107 6.45 -1.71 6.93
C GLY A 107 6.69 -0.31 6.38
N SER A 108 7.06 -0.19 5.09
CA SER A 108 7.16 1.09 4.38
C SER A 108 5.91 1.96 4.48
N VAL A 109 4.74 1.38 4.79
CA VAL A 109 3.50 2.11 5.09
C VAL A 109 3.64 3.14 6.21
N GLN A 110 4.58 2.95 7.15
CA GLN A 110 4.82 3.88 8.25
C GLN A 110 5.18 5.28 7.76
N ASP A 111 5.88 5.40 6.64
CA ASP A 111 6.21 6.69 6.02
C ASP A 111 4.93 7.45 5.58
N TYR A 112 3.97 6.75 4.97
CA TYR A 112 2.67 7.33 4.63
C TYR A 112 1.90 7.78 5.89
N ILE A 113 1.89 6.96 6.95
CA ILE A 113 1.23 7.30 8.21
C ILE A 113 1.84 8.58 8.79
N VAL A 114 3.16 8.67 8.91
CA VAL A 114 3.84 9.84 9.48
C VAL A 114 3.58 11.10 8.62
N ARG A 115 3.77 11.02 7.29
CA ARG A 115 3.65 12.17 6.40
C ARG A 115 2.21 12.62 6.17
N LYS A 116 1.29 11.69 5.92
CA LYS A 116 -0.06 12.00 5.42
C LYS A 116 -1.13 11.98 6.51
N ILE A 117 -0.94 11.20 7.58
CA ILE A 117 -1.86 11.15 8.73
C ILE A 117 -1.33 12.05 9.85
N GLY A 118 -0.06 11.87 10.23
CA GLY A 118 0.60 12.69 11.24
C GLY A 118 0.92 14.12 10.77
N GLY A 119 0.92 14.36 9.45
CA GLY A 119 1.22 15.68 8.86
C GLY A 119 2.68 16.09 8.96
N LEU A 120 3.59 15.16 9.29
CA LEU A 120 5.01 15.42 9.46
C LEU A 120 5.77 15.06 8.20
N GLY A 121 6.08 16.06 7.38
CA GLY A 121 6.90 15.91 6.19
C GLY A 121 7.96 17.00 6.12
N SER A 122 8.99 16.80 5.30
CA SER A 122 9.88 17.89 4.95
C SER A 122 9.08 18.97 4.22
N GLY A 123 8.91 20.11 4.87
CA GLY A 123 8.32 21.28 4.22
C GLY A 123 9.27 21.73 3.12
N THR A 124 8.81 21.73 1.87
CA THR A 124 9.42 22.59 0.86
C THR A 124 8.99 24.01 1.18
N TYR A 125 9.81 24.74 1.94
CA TYR A 125 9.81 26.18 1.84
C TYR A 125 10.14 26.49 0.38
N LYS A 126 9.13 26.85 -0.42
CA LYS A 126 9.38 27.62 -1.63
C LYS A 126 9.90 28.97 -1.14
N LEU A 127 11.22 29.09 -1.04
CA LEU A 127 11.88 30.38 -0.95
C LEU A 127 11.46 31.16 -2.19
N ASN A 128 10.49 32.07 -2.01
CA ASN A 128 10.18 33.12 -2.99
C ASN A 128 11.29 34.18 -2.88
N ILE A 129 12.51 33.83 -3.30
CA ILE A 129 13.53 34.80 -3.71
C ILE A 129 13.47 34.98 -5.21
#